data_AF-Q8CGG3-F1
#
_entry.id   AF-Q8CGG3-F1
#
_cell.length_a   1.000
_cell.length_b   1.000
_cell.length_c   1.000
_cell.angle_alpha   90.00
_cell.angle_beta   90.00
_cell.angle_gamma   90.00
#
_symmetry.space_group_name_H-M   'P 1'
#
loop_
_entity.id
_entity.type
_entity.pdbx_description
1 polymer ?
#
loop_
_entity_poly.entity_id
_entity_poly.type
_entity_poly.pdbx_seq_one_letter_code
_entity_poly.pdbx_strand_id
1 'polypeptide(L)'
;MIRIAALNASSTIEDDHEGSFKSHKIQTKEAQEAEAFALYHKALDLQKHDRFEESAKAYHELLEARLLREAVSSGDEKEGLKHPGLILKYSTYKNLAQLAAQREDLETAMEFYLEAVMLDSTDVNLWYKIGHVALRLIRLPLARHAFEEGLRCNPDHWPCLDNLITVLYTLSDYTTCLYFICKALEKDCRYSKGLVLKEKIFEEQPCLRKDSLRMFLKCDMSIHDVSVSAAETQAIVDEALGLRKKRQALIVREKEPDLKLVQPIPFFTWKCLGESLLAMYSHLTTCEPPRPSLGKRIDLSDYQDPSQLLASSVVVTPVSVVQPSPICTNPTVAVAEPVLSYTSVTAASFPLHSPSLLDTGTPMGDVSGGDKSKKGVKRKKTVEESGETAKRRSARVRNTKCKKKKKKK
;
A
#
# COMPACT_ATOMS: atom_id res chain seq x y z
N MET A 1 -66.36 27.81 22.89
CA MET A 1 -65.66 29.06 22.52
C MET A 1 -65.12 29.66 23.81
N ILE A 2 -63.87 29.35 24.16
CA ILE A 2 -63.25 29.68 25.44
C ILE A 2 -61.96 30.43 25.14
N ARG A 3 -61.85 31.64 25.68
CA ARG A 3 -60.71 32.55 25.58
C ARG A 3 -59.54 31.99 26.40
N ILE A 4 -58.35 31.94 25.83
CA ILE A 4 -57.10 31.78 26.58
C ILE A 4 -56.20 32.97 26.21
N ALA A 5 -55.81 33.69 27.25
CA ALA A 5 -55.11 34.95 27.24
C ALA A 5 -53.63 34.80 26.86
N ALA A 6 -53.09 35.78 26.12
CA ALA A 6 -51.66 35.98 25.95
C ALA A 6 -51.16 36.94 27.05
N LEU A 7 -50.30 36.43 27.94
CA LEU A 7 -49.57 37.21 28.93
C LEU A 7 -48.33 37.81 28.24
N ASN A 8 -48.45 39.08 27.86
CA ASN A 8 -47.29 39.95 27.67
C ASN A 8 -46.77 40.34 29.06
N ALA A 9 -45.58 39.88 29.42
CA ALA A 9 -44.81 40.43 30.53
C ALA A 9 -43.59 41.15 29.97
N SER A 10 -43.66 42.47 30.06
CA SER A 10 -42.62 43.47 29.82
C SER A 10 -41.39 43.25 30.69
N SER A 11 -40.22 43.41 30.07
CA SER A 11 -38.95 43.72 30.75
C SER A 11 -38.10 44.58 29.81
N THR A 12 -38.50 45.84 29.66
CA THR A 12 -37.66 46.92 29.16
C THR A 12 -36.82 47.47 30.30
N ILE A 13 -35.51 47.27 30.22
CA ILE A 13 -34.50 48.16 30.82
C ILE A 13 -33.53 48.50 29.68
N GLU A 14 -33.67 49.72 29.17
CA GLU A 14 -32.66 50.51 28.45
C GLU A 14 -31.54 50.84 29.49
N ASP A 15 -30.27 51.05 29.20
CA ASP A 15 -29.62 51.53 27.98
C ASP A 15 -28.09 51.32 28.06
N ASP A 16 -27.46 51.35 26.89
CA ASP A 16 -26.09 51.79 26.58
C ASP A 16 -24.84 51.23 27.29
N HIS A 17 -24.12 50.36 26.57
CA HIS A 17 -22.70 50.60 26.30
C HIS A 17 -22.30 50.11 24.90
N GLU A 18 -22.00 51.11 24.08
CA GLU A 18 -21.25 51.13 22.83
C GLU A 18 -20.13 50.07 22.78
N GLY A 19 -20.36 49.01 22.01
CA GLY A 19 -19.37 48.00 21.67
C GLY A 19 -19.61 47.55 20.25
N SER A 20 -18.75 47.97 19.34
CA SER A 20 -18.75 47.67 17.91
C SER A 20 -18.76 46.15 17.63
N PHE A 21 -19.93 45.52 17.74
CA PHE A 21 -20.19 44.20 17.18
C PHE A 21 -20.50 44.39 15.69
N LYS A 22 -19.48 44.18 14.85
CA LYS A 22 -19.68 43.92 13.43
C LYS A 22 -20.73 42.81 13.31
N SER A 23 -21.92 43.17 12.82
CA SER A 23 -23.01 42.25 12.54
C SER A 23 -22.65 41.36 11.35
N HIS A 24 -21.79 40.37 11.59
CA HIS A 24 -21.72 39.24 10.69
C HIS A 24 -23.06 38.52 10.79
N LYS A 25 -23.96 38.76 9.81
CA LYS A 25 -25.10 37.88 9.53
C LYS A 25 -24.58 36.44 9.53
N ILE A 26 -24.87 35.69 10.58
CA ILE A 26 -24.58 34.26 10.63
C ILE A 26 -25.53 33.63 9.62
N GLN A 27 -25.05 33.40 8.40
CA GLN A 27 -25.75 32.65 7.36
C GLN A 27 -26.16 31.30 7.95
N THR A 28 -27.43 30.92 7.77
CA THR A 28 -27.96 29.68 8.33
C THR A 28 -27.17 28.47 7.80
N LYS A 29 -27.08 27.40 8.59
CA LYS A 29 -26.37 26.18 8.18
C LYS A 29 -26.87 25.66 6.83
N GLU A 30 -28.19 25.67 6.62
CA GLU A 30 -28.81 25.29 5.34
C GLU A 30 -28.37 26.18 4.17
N ALA A 31 -28.22 27.49 4.39
CA ALA A 31 -27.74 28.40 3.36
C ALA A 31 -26.26 28.19 3.03
N GLN A 32 -25.43 27.84 4.03
CA GLN A 32 -24.03 27.47 3.80
C GLN A 32 -23.90 26.14 3.04
N GLU A 33 -24.75 25.15 3.36
CA GLU A 33 -24.84 23.90 2.62
C GLU A 33 -25.24 24.14 1.17
N ALA A 34 -26.31 24.90 0.93
CA ALA A 34 -26.77 25.21 -0.42
C ALA A 34 -25.69 25.91 -1.27
N GLU A 35 -24.96 26.85 -0.68
CA GLU A 35 -23.83 27.53 -1.33
C GLU A 35 -22.69 26.55 -1.68
N ALA A 36 -22.29 25.70 -0.73
CA ALA A 36 -21.25 24.70 -0.96
C ALA A 36 -21.65 23.69 -2.05
N PHE A 37 -22.89 23.21 -2.05
CA PHE A 37 -23.40 22.34 -3.11
C PHE A 37 -23.45 23.04 -4.47
N ALA A 38 -23.79 24.32 -4.53
CA ALA A 38 -23.78 25.09 -5.77
C ALA A 38 -22.37 25.22 -6.35
N LEU A 39 -21.37 25.50 -5.51
CA LEU A 39 -19.96 25.53 -5.92
C LEU A 39 -19.48 24.15 -6.40
N TYR A 40 -19.85 23.08 -5.70
CA TYR A 40 -19.52 21.71 -6.09
C TYR A 40 -20.11 21.34 -7.47
N HIS A 41 -21.39 21.66 -7.69
CA HIS A 41 -22.04 21.42 -8.98
C HIS A 41 -21.43 22.26 -10.11
N LYS A 42 -21.11 23.53 -9.85
CA LYS A 42 -20.38 24.39 -10.79
C LYS A 42 -19.04 23.77 -11.18
N ALA A 43 -18.27 23.25 -10.21
CA ALA A 43 -16.99 22.60 -10.47
C ALA A 43 -17.15 21.34 -11.34
N LEU A 44 -18.17 20.51 -11.07
CA LEU A 44 -18.48 19.32 -11.87
C LEU A 44 -18.93 19.67 -13.29
N ASP A 45 -19.76 20.70 -13.47
CA ASP A 45 -20.22 21.12 -14.79
C ASP A 45 -19.06 21.67 -15.63
N LEU A 46 -18.10 22.36 -15.00
CA LEU A 46 -16.86 22.76 -15.67
C LEU A 46 -16.04 21.54 -16.14
N GLN A 47 -15.97 20.46 -15.36
CA GLN A 47 -15.29 19.22 -15.79
C GLN A 47 -15.97 18.59 -17.01
N LYS A 48 -17.31 18.53 -17.04
CA LYS A 48 -18.05 17.97 -18.17
C LYS A 48 -17.80 18.72 -19.48
N HIS A 49 -17.35 19.96 -19.39
CA HIS A 49 -17.00 20.82 -20.53
C HIS A 49 -15.48 20.94 -20.74
N ASP A 50 -14.68 20.03 -20.17
CA ASP A 50 -13.22 20.00 -20.27
C ASP A 50 -12.51 21.28 -19.79
N ARG A 51 -13.19 22.11 -18.99
CA ARG A 51 -12.63 23.34 -18.38
C ARG A 51 -11.94 23.01 -17.07
N PHE A 52 -10.94 22.14 -17.14
CA PHE A 52 -10.30 21.55 -15.96
C PHE A 52 -9.66 22.60 -15.02
N GLU A 53 -9.08 23.68 -15.54
CA GLU A 53 -8.41 24.69 -14.69
C GLU A 53 -9.43 25.46 -13.86
N GLU A 54 -10.54 25.81 -14.49
CA GLU A 54 -11.61 26.53 -13.83
C GLU A 54 -12.36 25.64 -12.86
N SER A 55 -12.50 24.35 -13.20
CA SER A 55 -13.02 23.34 -12.28
C SER A 55 -12.12 23.21 -11.04
N ALA A 56 -10.80 23.09 -11.23
CA ALA A 56 -9.85 23.04 -10.11
C ALA A 56 -9.95 24.29 -9.23
N LYS A 57 -10.06 25.49 -9.82
CA LYS A 57 -10.27 26.73 -9.06
C LYS A 57 -11.58 26.72 -8.27
N ALA A 58 -12.68 26.26 -8.86
CA ALA A 58 -13.97 26.15 -8.18
C ALA A 58 -13.94 25.14 -7.02
N TYR A 59 -13.17 24.05 -7.13
CA TYR A 59 -12.95 23.13 -6.01
C TYR A 59 -12.10 23.74 -4.89
N HIS A 60 -11.05 24.49 -5.20
CA HIS A 60 -10.29 25.20 -4.18
C HIS A 60 -11.15 26.26 -3.47
N GLU A 61 -11.98 26.99 -4.22
CA GLU A 61 -12.98 27.92 -3.66
C GLU A 61 -13.96 27.19 -2.71
N LEU A 62 -14.41 25.99 -3.09
CA LEU A 62 -15.24 25.15 -2.24
C LEU A 62 -14.52 24.67 -0.97
N LEU A 63 -13.24 24.28 -1.04
CA LEU A 63 -12.45 23.89 0.14
C LEU A 63 -12.31 25.04 1.14
N GLU A 64 -12.26 26.28 0.66
CA GLU A 64 -12.22 27.47 1.48
C GLU A 64 -13.58 27.85 2.10
N ALA A 65 -14.69 27.29 1.60
CA ALA A 65 -16.02 27.57 2.12
C ALA A 65 -16.12 27.20 3.61
N ARG A 66 -16.82 28.06 4.37
CA ARG A 66 -16.93 27.96 5.83
C ARG A 66 -17.36 26.55 6.30
N LEU A 67 -18.34 25.96 5.62
CA LEU A 67 -18.85 24.62 5.93
C LEU A 67 -17.76 23.53 5.88
N LEU A 68 -16.86 23.56 4.88
CA LEU A 68 -15.82 22.56 4.70
C LEU A 68 -14.59 22.83 5.57
N ARG A 69 -14.31 24.11 5.86
CA ARG A 69 -13.25 24.52 6.77
C ARG A 69 -13.56 24.14 8.22
N GLU A 70 -14.80 24.33 8.65
CA GLU A 70 -15.27 23.97 10.00
C GLU A 70 -15.57 22.46 10.14
N ALA A 71 -15.69 21.73 9.03
CA ALA A 71 -15.87 20.28 9.05
C ALA A 71 -14.58 19.57 9.47
N VAL A 72 -14.53 19.14 10.73
CA VAL A 72 -13.45 18.35 11.31
C VAL A 72 -13.89 16.90 11.44
N SER A 73 -13.01 15.97 11.06
CA SER A 73 -13.25 14.54 11.24
C SER A 73 -13.18 14.19 12.73
N SER A 74 -14.22 13.56 13.27
CA SER A 74 -14.11 12.83 14.52
C SER A 74 -13.32 11.56 14.22
N GLY A 75 -12.13 11.39 14.79
CA GLY A 75 -11.16 10.35 14.43
C GLY A 75 -11.58 8.87 14.56
N ASP A 76 -12.88 8.55 14.57
CA ASP A 76 -13.41 7.20 14.39
C ASP A 76 -13.40 6.83 12.91
N GLU A 77 -12.28 6.27 12.45
CA GLU A 77 -12.04 5.83 11.06
C GLU A 77 -13.04 4.74 10.57
N LYS A 78 -13.79 4.12 11.48
CA LYS A 78 -14.68 2.97 11.17
C LYS A 78 -16.13 3.38 10.88
N GLU A 79 -16.53 4.60 11.23
CA GLU A 79 -17.85 5.12 10.87
C GLU A 79 -17.69 6.04 9.66
N GLY A 80 -18.28 5.66 8.52
CA GLY A 80 -18.20 6.45 7.28
C GLY A 80 -18.71 7.89 7.44
N LEU A 81 -18.41 8.73 6.45
CA LEU A 81 -18.70 10.17 6.48
C LEU A 81 -20.21 10.46 6.62
N LYS A 82 -20.63 11.04 7.74
CA LYS A 82 -22.03 11.42 8.00
C LYS A 82 -22.32 12.91 7.76
N HIS A 83 -21.35 13.79 7.98
CA HIS A 83 -21.54 15.24 7.89
C HIS A 83 -21.46 15.72 6.42
N PRO A 84 -22.44 16.50 5.91
CA PRO A 84 -22.44 16.98 4.52
C PRO A 84 -21.15 17.71 4.13
N GLY A 85 -20.59 18.52 5.03
CA GLY A 85 -19.31 19.19 4.82
C GLY A 85 -18.14 18.21 4.64
N LEU A 86 -18.08 17.11 5.41
CA LEU A 86 -17.02 16.11 5.27
C LEU A 86 -17.19 15.31 3.97
N ILE A 87 -18.43 14.93 3.62
CA ILE A 87 -18.75 14.24 2.37
C ILE A 87 -18.32 15.09 1.16
N LEU A 88 -18.65 16.38 1.17
CA LEU A 88 -18.25 17.32 0.11
C LEU A 88 -16.74 17.52 0.08
N LYS A 89 -16.08 17.66 1.23
CA LYS A 89 -14.61 17.84 1.32
C LYS A 89 -13.87 16.63 0.74
N TYR A 90 -14.28 15.44 1.15
CA TYR A 90 -13.77 14.17 0.60
C TYR A 90 -13.96 14.07 -0.91
N SER A 91 -15.19 14.34 -1.38
CA SER A 91 -15.51 14.29 -2.81
C SER A 91 -14.69 15.31 -3.61
N THR A 92 -14.44 16.49 -3.03
CA THR A 92 -13.64 17.56 -3.61
C THR A 92 -12.18 17.15 -3.77
N TYR A 93 -11.56 16.61 -2.71
CA TYR A 93 -10.18 16.11 -2.79
C TYR A 93 -10.03 14.98 -3.81
N LYS A 94 -10.97 14.04 -3.87
CA LYS A 94 -10.96 12.97 -4.90
C LYS A 94 -11.00 13.50 -6.32
N ASN A 95 -11.84 14.51 -6.56
CA ASN A 95 -11.98 15.11 -7.88
C ASN A 95 -10.75 15.94 -8.25
N LEU A 96 -10.17 16.70 -7.32
CA LEU A 96 -8.92 17.43 -7.52
C LEU A 96 -7.76 16.48 -7.83
N ALA A 97 -7.62 15.39 -7.07
CA ALA A 97 -6.62 14.37 -7.30
C ALA A 97 -6.78 13.74 -8.69
N GLN A 98 -8.01 13.43 -9.10
CA GLN A 98 -8.28 12.89 -10.44
C GLN A 98 -7.94 13.89 -11.55
N LEU A 99 -8.24 15.19 -11.37
CA LEU A 99 -7.87 16.23 -12.32
C LEU A 99 -6.35 16.37 -12.44
N ALA A 100 -5.63 16.37 -11.32
CA ALA A 100 -4.17 16.42 -11.30
C ALA A 100 -3.57 15.18 -12.00
N ALA A 101 -4.06 13.98 -11.69
CA ALA A 101 -3.61 12.74 -12.29
C ALA A 101 -3.85 12.66 -13.82
N GLN A 102 -4.92 13.28 -14.32
CA GLN A 102 -5.21 13.41 -15.76
C GLN A 102 -4.26 14.36 -16.49
N ARG A 103 -3.61 15.28 -15.76
CA ARG A 103 -2.65 16.25 -16.29
C ARG A 103 -1.20 15.81 -16.15
N GLU A 104 -0.96 14.57 -15.75
CA GLU A 104 0.36 14.03 -15.42
C GLU A 104 1.04 14.72 -14.22
N ASP A 105 0.30 15.50 -13.41
CA ASP A 105 0.78 16.06 -12.14
C ASP A 105 0.55 15.05 -11.01
N LEU A 106 1.45 14.07 -10.95
CA LEU A 106 1.28 12.88 -10.11
C LEU A 106 1.54 13.15 -8.63
N GLU A 107 2.48 14.04 -8.33
CA GLU A 107 2.81 14.46 -6.97
C GLU A 107 1.61 15.15 -6.31
N THR A 108 1.03 16.16 -6.97
CA THR A 108 -0.17 16.84 -6.45
C THR A 108 -1.38 15.92 -6.42
N ALA A 109 -1.52 15.01 -7.39
CA ALA A 109 -2.57 13.99 -7.31
C ALA A 109 -2.44 13.10 -6.06
N MET A 110 -1.22 12.71 -5.71
CA MET A 110 -0.95 11.92 -4.51
C MET A 110 -1.30 12.70 -3.25
N GLU A 111 -0.91 13.98 -3.14
CA GLU A 111 -1.25 14.84 -2.00
C GLU A 111 -2.75 14.91 -1.77
N PHE A 112 -3.54 15.22 -2.81
CA PHE A 112 -4.99 15.28 -2.68
C PHE A 112 -5.64 13.92 -2.38
N TYR A 113 -5.11 12.83 -2.91
CA TYR A 113 -5.62 11.51 -2.53
C TYR A 113 -5.34 11.18 -1.06
N LEU A 114 -4.18 11.57 -0.51
CA LEU A 114 -3.89 11.40 0.91
C LEU A 114 -4.83 12.23 1.78
N GLU A 115 -5.12 13.48 1.41
CA GLU A 115 -6.14 14.31 2.08
C GLU A 115 -7.52 13.65 2.07
N ALA A 116 -7.90 12.99 0.96
CA ALA A 116 -9.15 12.23 0.90
C ALA A 116 -9.14 11.00 1.83
N VAL A 117 -8.03 10.25 1.90
CA VAL A 117 -7.90 9.08 2.79
C VAL A 117 -7.97 9.46 4.26
N MET A 118 -7.40 10.62 4.64
CA MET A 118 -7.49 11.13 6.01
C MET A 118 -8.93 11.45 6.46
N LEU A 119 -9.84 11.63 5.51
CA LEU A 119 -11.27 11.81 5.79
C LEU A 119 -12.02 10.47 5.78
N ASP A 120 -11.73 9.60 4.81
CA ASP A 120 -12.37 8.29 4.68
C ASP A 120 -11.42 7.27 4.03
N SER A 121 -10.97 6.31 4.83
CA SER A 121 -10.09 5.22 4.42
C SER A 121 -10.84 3.96 3.99
N THR A 122 -12.17 4.00 3.90
CA THR A 122 -13.00 2.81 3.60
C THR A 122 -13.30 2.61 2.11
N ASP A 123 -12.94 3.56 1.23
CA ASP A 123 -13.20 3.46 -0.21
C ASP A 123 -12.09 2.70 -0.97
N VAL A 124 -12.42 1.49 -1.42
CA VAL A 124 -11.54 0.67 -2.25
C VAL A 124 -11.12 1.35 -3.57
N ASN A 125 -11.99 2.14 -4.20
CA ASN A 125 -11.66 2.81 -5.46
C ASN A 125 -10.62 3.92 -5.27
N LEU A 126 -10.63 4.57 -4.10
CA LEU A 126 -9.64 5.57 -3.74
C LEU A 126 -8.27 4.92 -3.58
N TRP A 127 -8.19 3.84 -2.80
CA TRP A 127 -6.96 3.05 -2.64
C TRP A 127 -6.41 2.51 -3.96
N TYR A 128 -7.28 2.00 -4.83
CA TYR A 128 -6.89 1.57 -6.17
C TYR A 128 -6.27 2.72 -7.00
N LYS A 129 -6.87 3.92 -6.98
CA LYS A 129 -6.33 5.11 -7.65
C LYS A 129 -4.98 5.54 -7.06
N ILE A 130 -4.83 5.52 -5.73
CA ILE A 130 -3.55 5.79 -5.05
C ILE A 130 -2.48 4.82 -5.51
N GLY A 131 -2.80 3.52 -5.54
CA GLY A 131 -1.87 2.48 -6.00
C GLY A 131 -1.41 2.73 -7.44
N HIS A 132 -2.31 3.13 -8.33
CA HIS A 132 -1.96 3.50 -9.70
C HIS A 132 -1.07 4.74 -9.81
N VAL A 133 -1.36 5.80 -9.06
CA VAL A 133 -0.48 6.99 -9.03
C VAL A 133 0.89 6.60 -8.45
N ALA A 134 0.93 5.81 -7.39
CA ALA A 134 2.18 5.33 -6.79
C ALA A 134 3.01 4.47 -7.76
N LEU A 135 2.37 3.62 -8.57
CA LEU A 135 3.04 2.87 -9.64
C LEU A 135 3.65 3.80 -10.70
N ARG A 136 2.92 4.83 -11.13
CA ARG A 136 3.43 5.80 -12.11
C ARG A 136 4.61 6.61 -11.57
N LEU A 137 4.60 6.92 -10.27
CA LEU A 137 5.70 7.54 -9.53
C LEU A 137 6.84 6.56 -9.16
N ILE A 138 6.71 5.27 -9.49
CA ILE A 138 7.67 4.21 -9.11
C ILE A 138 7.87 4.09 -7.57
N ARG A 139 6.89 4.55 -6.79
CA ARG A 139 6.84 4.39 -5.32
C ARG A 139 6.25 3.02 -4.94
N LEU A 140 6.96 1.95 -5.29
CA LEU A 140 6.45 0.57 -5.16
C LEU A 140 6.00 0.17 -3.73
N PRO A 141 6.68 0.56 -2.64
CA PRO A 141 6.19 0.26 -1.29
C PRO A 141 4.84 0.91 -1.00
N LEU A 142 4.62 2.14 -1.46
CA LEU A 142 3.34 2.83 -1.33
C LEU A 142 2.27 2.17 -2.19
N ALA A 143 2.61 1.75 -3.41
CA ALA A 143 1.69 1.01 -4.28
C ALA A 143 1.24 -0.31 -3.62
N ARG A 144 2.18 -1.08 -3.04
CA ARG A 144 1.87 -2.30 -2.27
C ARG A 144 0.86 -2.00 -1.17
N HIS A 145 1.17 -1.03 -0.33
CA HIS A 145 0.32 -0.65 0.79
C HIS A 145 -1.09 -0.25 0.32
N ALA A 146 -1.19 0.61 -0.69
CA ALA A 146 -2.48 1.05 -1.23
C ALA A 146 -3.33 -0.12 -1.75
N PHE A 147 -2.76 -1.06 -2.49
CA PHE A 147 -3.52 -2.22 -2.95
C PHE A 147 -3.90 -3.18 -1.81
N GLU A 148 -3.05 -3.33 -0.79
CA GLU A 148 -3.39 -4.08 0.43
C GLU A 148 -4.55 -3.43 1.19
N GLU A 149 -4.54 -2.11 1.41
CA GLU A 149 -5.66 -1.40 2.02
C GLU A 149 -6.93 -1.54 1.18
N GLY A 150 -6.84 -1.42 -0.14
CA GLY A 150 -7.98 -1.64 -1.03
C GLY A 150 -8.60 -3.04 -0.87
N LEU A 151 -7.78 -4.08 -0.69
CA LEU A 151 -8.27 -5.43 -0.40
C LEU A 151 -8.80 -5.60 1.02
N ARG A 152 -8.36 -4.78 2.00
CA ARG A 152 -8.98 -4.75 3.34
C ARG A 152 -10.36 -4.11 3.29
N CYS A 153 -10.54 -3.07 2.49
CA CYS A 153 -11.86 -2.46 2.26
C CYS A 153 -12.80 -3.42 1.53
N ASN A 154 -12.29 -4.11 0.50
CA ASN A 154 -13.05 -5.10 -0.27
C ASN A 154 -12.14 -6.27 -0.72
N PRO A 155 -12.22 -7.44 -0.06
CA PRO A 155 -11.44 -8.63 -0.40
C PRO A 155 -11.69 -9.20 -1.81
N ASP A 156 -12.77 -8.80 -2.47
CA ASP A 156 -13.16 -9.24 -3.81
C ASP A 156 -12.79 -8.24 -4.91
N HIS A 157 -12.09 -7.14 -4.58
CA HIS A 157 -11.70 -6.15 -5.55
C HIS A 157 -10.54 -6.63 -6.44
N TRP A 158 -10.90 -7.29 -7.55
CA TRP A 158 -9.95 -7.88 -8.51
C TRP A 158 -8.86 -6.92 -9.02
N PRO A 159 -9.15 -5.65 -9.37
CA PRO A 159 -8.09 -4.74 -9.84
C PRO A 159 -6.99 -4.49 -8.79
N CYS A 160 -7.33 -4.44 -7.50
CA CYS A 160 -6.31 -4.33 -6.44
C CYS A 160 -5.50 -5.62 -6.32
N LEU A 161 -6.15 -6.79 -6.38
CA LEU A 161 -5.48 -8.09 -6.31
C LEU A 161 -4.50 -8.28 -7.48
N ASP A 162 -4.94 -7.99 -8.70
CA ASP A 162 -4.13 -8.10 -9.92
C ASP A 162 -2.87 -7.21 -9.85
N ASN A 163 -3.04 -5.94 -9.48
CA ASN A 163 -1.91 -5.01 -9.36
C ASN A 163 -1.00 -5.33 -8.17
N LEU A 164 -1.56 -5.81 -7.04
CA LEU A 164 -0.76 -6.23 -5.89
C LEU A 164 0.17 -7.39 -6.26
N ILE A 165 -0.30 -8.36 -7.05
CA ILE A 165 0.51 -9.47 -7.55
C ILE A 165 1.68 -8.95 -8.41
N THR A 166 1.42 -8.03 -9.36
CA THR A 166 2.48 -7.38 -10.14
C THR A 166 3.50 -6.70 -9.21
N VAL A 167 3.05 -5.93 -8.23
CA VAL A 167 3.91 -5.18 -7.30
C VAL A 167 4.76 -6.12 -6.44
N LEU A 168 4.16 -7.16 -5.86
CA LEU A 168 4.87 -8.11 -5.00
C LEU A 168 5.95 -8.88 -5.76
N TYR A 169 5.64 -9.34 -6.98
CA TYR A 169 6.66 -9.92 -7.85
C TYR A 169 7.75 -8.90 -8.18
N THR A 170 7.40 -7.66 -8.52
CA THR A 170 8.37 -6.59 -8.80
C THR A 170 9.32 -6.35 -7.63
N LEU A 171 8.81 -6.38 -6.40
CA LEU A 171 9.56 -6.23 -5.15
C LEU A 171 10.36 -7.48 -4.73
N SER A 172 10.22 -8.60 -5.46
CA SER A 172 10.77 -9.91 -5.13
C SER A 172 10.27 -10.50 -3.80
N ASP A 173 9.08 -10.07 -3.34
CA ASP A 173 8.38 -10.70 -2.21
C ASP A 173 7.59 -11.92 -2.73
N TYR A 174 8.33 -12.96 -3.08
CA TYR A 174 7.77 -14.13 -3.76
C TYR A 174 6.82 -14.95 -2.91
N THR A 175 7.07 -15.05 -1.60
CA THR A 175 6.19 -15.78 -0.69
C THR A 175 4.80 -15.13 -0.62
N THR A 176 4.74 -13.81 -0.42
CA THR A 176 3.47 -13.08 -0.38
C THR A 176 2.82 -13.05 -1.76
N CYS A 177 3.62 -12.93 -2.83
CA CYS A 177 3.11 -13.00 -4.21
C CYS A 177 2.41 -14.34 -4.48
N LEU A 178 3.04 -15.48 -4.16
CA LEU A 178 2.46 -16.81 -4.32
C LEU A 178 1.17 -16.98 -3.51
N TYR A 179 1.08 -16.39 -2.31
CA TYR A 179 -0.15 -16.37 -1.53
C TYR A 179 -1.31 -15.68 -2.25
N PHE A 180 -1.09 -14.47 -2.78
CA PHE A 180 -2.14 -13.76 -3.51
C PHE A 180 -2.43 -14.38 -4.88
N ILE A 181 -1.45 -14.98 -5.55
CA ILE A 181 -1.67 -15.78 -6.76
C ILE A 181 -2.58 -16.97 -6.43
N CYS A 182 -2.32 -17.69 -5.36
CA CYS A 182 -3.18 -18.79 -4.91
C CYS A 182 -4.61 -18.30 -4.67
N LYS A 183 -4.79 -17.18 -3.96
CA LYS A 183 -6.11 -16.58 -3.74
C LYS A 183 -6.81 -16.16 -5.03
N ALA A 184 -6.06 -15.67 -6.02
CA ALA A 184 -6.60 -15.33 -7.33
C ALA A 184 -7.03 -16.59 -8.10
N LEU A 185 -6.22 -17.65 -8.09
CA LEU A 185 -6.51 -18.92 -8.78
C LEU A 185 -7.63 -19.74 -8.11
N GLU A 186 -7.84 -19.60 -6.80
CA GLU A 186 -9.04 -20.11 -6.11
C GLU A 186 -10.33 -19.48 -6.67
N LYS A 187 -10.27 -18.24 -7.19
CA LYS A 187 -11.41 -17.50 -7.75
C LYS A 187 -11.53 -17.67 -9.27
N ASP A 188 -10.41 -17.69 -9.98
CA ASP A 188 -10.33 -17.89 -11.43
C ASP A 188 -9.10 -18.74 -11.78
N CYS A 189 -9.34 -20.02 -12.07
CA CYS A 189 -8.27 -20.96 -12.42
C CYS A 189 -7.57 -20.65 -13.76
N ARG A 190 -8.15 -19.77 -14.60
CA ARG A 190 -7.59 -19.34 -15.88
C ARG A 190 -6.90 -17.98 -15.82
N TYR A 191 -6.65 -17.47 -14.62
CA TYR A 191 -5.98 -16.19 -14.43
C TYR A 191 -4.52 -16.22 -14.94
N SER A 192 -4.30 -15.76 -16.17
CA SER A 192 -3.03 -15.83 -16.90
C SER A 192 -1.85 -15.25 -16.12
N LYS A 193 -2.01 -14.05 -15.54
CA LYS A 193 -0.92 -13.37 -14.80
C LYS A 193 -0.47 -14.17 -13.60
N GLY A 194 -1.40 -14.79 -12.86
CA GLY A 194 -1.08 -15.66 -11.75
C GLY A 194 -0.30 -16.90 -12.19
N LEU A 195 -0.74 -17.57 -13.27
CA LEU A 195 -0.07 -18.75 -13.81
C LEU A 195 1.36 -18.43 -14.28
N VAL A 196 1.51 -17.36 -15.06
CA VAL A 196 2.81 -16.92 -15.60
C VAL A 196 3.76 -16.56 -14.47
N LEU A 197 3.37 -15.65 -13.57
CA LEU A 197 4.26 -15.18 -12.51
C LEU A 197 4.60 -16.27 -11.50
N LYS A 198 3.69 -17.23 -11.24
CA LYS A 198 3.99 -18.41 -10.41
C LYS A 198 5.14 -19.22 -10.99
N GLU A 199 5.11 -19.54 -12.29
CA GLU A 199 6.21 -20.30 -12.92
C GLU A 199 7.51 -19.49 -12.97
N LYS A 200 7.45 -18.17 -13.26
CA LYS A 200 8.64 -17.30 -13.19
C LYS A 200 9.26 -17.27 -11.80
N ILE A 201 8.44 -17.23 -10.73
CA ILE A 201 8.93 -17.32 -9.36
C ILE A 201 9.65 -18.65 -9.12
N PHE A 202 9.13 -19.77 -9.63
CA PHE A 202 9.78 -21.08 -9.47
C PHE A 202 11.05 -21.23 -10.31
N GLU A 203 11.16 -20.55 -11.45
CA GLU A 203 12.40 -20.46 -12.22
C GLU A 203 13.48 -19.67 -11.45
N GLU A 204 13.10 -18.53 -10.86
CA GLU A 204 14.03 -17.67 -10.11
C GLU A 204 14.40 -18.28 -8.75
N GLN A 205 13.46 -18.93 -8.08
CA GLN A 205 13.64 -19.54 -6.76
C GLN A 205 12.98 -20.94 -6.69
N PRO A 206 13.67 -22.00 -7.16
CA PRO A 206 13.11 -23.35 -7.27
C PRO A 206 12.62 -23.98 -5.95
N CYS A 207 13.20 -23.59 -4.80
CA CYS A 207 12.78 -24.16 -3.51
C CYS A 207 11.32 -23.83 -3.17
N LEU A 208 10.84 -22.65 -3.59
CA LEU A 208 9.47 -22.20 -3.31
C LEU A 208 8.41 -23.10 -3.92
N ARG A 209 8.73 -23.88 -4.97
CA ARG A 209 7.80 -24.85 -5.55
C ARG A 209 7.40 -25.91 -4.52
N LYS A 210 8.35 -26.40 -3.73
CA LYS A 210 8.07 -27.40 -2.67
C LYS A 210 7.41 -26.73 -1.47
N ASP A 211 7.90 -25.55 -1.09
CA ASP A 211 7.43 -24.84 0.12
C ASP A 211 5.99 -24.36 0.00
N SER A 212 5.57 -23.96 -1.21
CA SER A 212 4.22 -23.45 -1.49
C SER A 212 3.22 -24.53 -1.92
N LEU A 213 3.62 -25.80 -2.07
CA LEU A 213 2.77 -26.87 -2.60
C LEU A 213 1.43 -26.97 -1.86
N ARG A 214 1.47 -26.89 -0.52
CA ARG A 214 0.27 -26.98 0.32
C ARG A 214 -0.73 -25.84 0.09
N MET A 215 -0.24 -24.66 -0.32
CA MET A 215 -1.09 -23.49 -0.56
C MET A 215 -2.02 -23.76 -1.75
N PHE A 216 -1.48 -24.34 -2.83
CA PHE A 216 -2.22 -24.57 -4.07
C PHE A 216 -3.12 -25.82 -4.06
N LEU A 217 -3.15 -26.61 -2.97
CA LEU A 217 -3.98 -27.83 -2.89
C LEU A 217 -5.49 -27.55 -3.02
N LYS A 218 -5.92 -26.32 -2.70
CA LYS A 218 -7.32 -25.90 -2.82
C LYS A 218 -7.67 -25.34 -4.21
N CYS A 219 -6.67 -25.07 -5.04
CA CYS A 219 -6.90 -24.60 -6.40
C CYS A 219 -7.41 -25.75 -7.27
N ASP A 220 -8.18 -25.40 -8.30
CA ASP A 220 -8.63 -26.37 -9.29
C ASP A 220 -7.44 -27.01 -10.03
N MET A 221 -7.49 -28.32 -10.31
CA MET A 221 -6.39 -29.03 -11.00
C MET A 221 -6.16 -28.54 -12.43
N SER A 222 -7.14 -27.88 -13.05
CA SER A 222 -7.03 -27.26 -14.37
C SER A 222 -5.94 -26.19 -14.45
N ILE A 223 -5.45 -25.64 -13.34
CA ILE A 223 -4.32 -24.69 -13.32
C ILE A 223 -3.05 -25.25 -13.98
N HIS A 224 -2.93 -26.58 -14.12
CA HIS A 224 -1.79 -27.25 -14.74
C HIS A 224 -1.94 -27.42 -16.27
N ASP A 225 -3.16 -27.36 -16.79
CA ASP A 225 -3.47 -27.60 -18.20
C ASP A 225 -3.71 -26.31 -19.00
N VAL A 226 -3.87 -25.17 -18.31
CA VAL A 226 -4.08 -23.86 -18.95
C VAL A 226 -2.77 -23.37 -19.55
N SER A 227 -2.71 -23.34 -20.88
CA SER A 227 -1.63 -22.72 -21.64
C SER A 227 -1.92 -21.25 -21.90
N VAL A 228 -1.01 -20.38 -21.46
CA VAL A 228 -1.02 -18.94 -21.77
C VAL A 228 -0.17 -18.70 -23.01
N SER A 229 -0.61 -17.81 -23.91
CA SER A 229 0.14 -17.53 -25.13
C SER A 229 1.52 -16.94 -24.84
N ALA A 230 2.51 -17.20 -25.70
CA ALA A 230 3.86 -16.67 -25.52
C ALA A 230 3.90 -15.13 -25.52
N ALA A 231 3.07 -14.48 -26.34
CA ALA A 231 2.99 -13.02 -26.40
C ALA A 231 2.42 -12.42 -25.10
N GLU A 232 1.36 -13.01 -24.56
CA GLU A 232 0.77 -12.59 -23.28
C GLU A 232 1.72 -12.85 -22.11
N THR A 233 2.38 -14.01 -22.10
CA THR A 233 3.42 -14.36 -21.12
C THR A 233 4.52 -13.31 -21.10
N GLN A 234 5.03 -12.93 -22.27
CA GLN A 234 6.07 -11.92 -22.38
C GLN A 234 5.58 -10.55 -21.89
N ALA A 235 4.36 -10.13 -22.26
CA ALA A 235 3.79 -8.86 -21.83
C ALA A 235 3.65 -8.76 -20.30
N ILE A 236 3.17 -9.82 -19.63
CA ILE A 236 3.04 -9.89 -18.18
C ILE A 236 4.42 -9.78 -17.49
N VAL A 237 5.40 -10.51 -18.00
CA VAL A 237 6.76 -10.49 -17.44
C VAL A 237 7.42 -9.14 -17.65
N ASP A 238 7.26 -8.54 -18.83
CA ASP A 238 7.82 -7.23 -19.16
C ASP A 238 7.19 -6.09 -18.36
N GLU A 239 5.90 -6.17 -18.04
CA GLU A 239 5.22 -5.22 -17.13
C GLU A 239 5.97 -5.15 -15.79
N ALA A 240 6.16 -6.29 -15.12
CA ALA A 240 6.72 -6.33 -13.79
C ALA A 240 8.25 -6.12 -13.79
N LEU A 241 8.98 -6.72 -14.73
CA LEU A 241 10.42 -6.49 -14.86
C LEU A 241 10.73 -5.06 -15.32
N GLY A 242 9.84 -4.43 -16.10
CA GLY A 242 9.92 -3.03 -16.46
C GLY A 242 9.85 -2.11 -15.24
N LEU A 243 8.91 -2.35 -14.32
CA LEU A 243 8.83 -1.64 -13.05
C LEU A 243 10.08 -1.87 -12.19
N ARG A 244 10.59 -3.11 -12.14
CA ARG A 244 11.81 -3.46 -11.39
C ARG A 244 13.03 -2.69 -11.91
N LYS A 245 13.19 -2.61 -13.24
CA LYS A 245 14.26 -1.83 -13.92
C LYS A 245 14.14 -0.34 -13.63
N LYS A 246 12.94 0.25 -13.76
CA LYS A 246 12.71 1.68 -13.45
C LYS A 246 13.04 2.00 -11.99
N ARG A 247 12.61 1.15 -11.05
CA ARG A 247 12.96 1.29 -9.63
C ARG A 247 14.47 1.22 -9.42
N GLN A 248 15.14 0.24 -10.04
CA GLN A 248 16.58 0.13 -9.93
C GLN A 248 17.27 1.39 -10.44
N ALA A 249 16.86 1.94 -11.58
CA ALA A 249 17.42 3.16 -12.15
C ALA A 249 17.29 4.37 -11.21
N LEU A 250 16.19 4.49 -10.44
CA LEU A 250 16.04 5.53 -9.42
C LEU A 250 16.90 5.28 -8.17
N ILE A 251 17.22 4.01 -7.86
CA ILE A 251 18.06 3.62 -6.73
C ILE A 251 19.55 3.73 -7.06
N VAL A 252 19.94 3.70 -8.34
CA VAL A 252 21.32 4.00 -8.77
C VAL A 252 21.62 5.47 -8.44
N ARG A 253 21.87 5.74 -7.17
CA ARG A 253 22.67 6.87 -6.70
C ARG A 253 24.01 6.78 -7.39
N GLU A 254 24.58 7.94 -7.70
CA GLU A 254 25.97 8.05 -8.07
C GLU A 254 26.80 7.18 -7.12
N LYS A 255 27.48 6.16 -7.66
CA LYS A 255 28.46 5.43 -6.87
C LYS A 255 29.53 6.45 -6.52
N GLU A 256 29.46 6.97 -5.30
CA GLU A 256 30.59 7.71 -4.76
C GLU A 256 31.81 6.79 -4.83
N PRO A 257 32.97 7.32 -5.24
CA PRO A 257 34.17 6.50 -5.34
C PRO A 257 34.44 5.81 -3.99
N ASP A 258 34.91 4.57 -4.07
CA ASP A 258 35.40 3.83 -2.91
C ASP A 258 36.51 4.63 -2.23
N LEU A 259 36.59 4.54 -0.90
CA LEU A 259 37.58 5.28 -0.14
C LEU A 259 38.98 4.74 -0.43
N LYS A 260 39.99 5.59 -0.49
CA LYS A 260 41.39 5.16 -0.46
C LYS A 260 41.90 5.19 0.98
N LEU A 261 42.87 4.34 1.29
CA LEU A 261 43.51 4.36 2.61
C LEU A 261 44.09 5.76 2.89
N VAL A 262 43.78 6.30 4.07
CA VAL A 262 44.31 7.59 4.53
C VAL A 262 45.83 7.56 4.65
N GLN A 263 46.36 6.41 5.07
CA GLN A 263 47.78 6.13 5.12
C GLN A 263 48.07 4.92 4.24
N PRO A 264 49.04 4.99 3.31
CA PRO A 264 49.39 3.85 2.49
C PRO A 264 50.07 2.78 3.33
N ILE A 265 50.00 1.53 2.87
CA ILE A 265 50.70 0.40 3.52
C ILE A 265 52.16 0.39 3.03
N PRO A 266 53.16 0.79 3.85
CA PRO A 266 54.54 0.91 3.39
C PRO A 266 55.22 -0.44 3.14
N PHE A 267 54.85 -1.47 3.92
CA PHE A 267 55.38 -2.82 3.83
C PHE A 267 54.25 -3.83 4.03
N PHE A 268 54.26 -4.94 3.30
CA PHE A 268 53.23 -5.99 3.41
C PHE A 268 53.42 -6.84 4.66
N THR A 269 53.13 -6.21 5.80
CA THR A 269 53.12 -6.83 7.13
C THR A 269 51.78 -6.57 7.81
N TRP A 270 51.35 -7.48 8.67
CA TRP A 270 50.13 -7.31 9.46
C TRP A 270 50.14 -6.05 10.32
N LYS A 271 51.32 -5.66 10.81
CA LYS A 271 51.50 -4.42 11.59
C LYS A 271 51.14 -3.19 10.76
N CYS A 272 51.72 -3.04 9.56
CA CYS A 272 51.48 -1.89 8.69
C CYS A 272 50.03 -1.81 8.19
N LEU A 273 49.41 -2.96 7.93
CA LEU A 273 47.97 -3.02 7.61
C LEU A 273 47.13 -2.54 8.81
N GLY A 274 47.41 -3.05 10.01
CA GLY A 274 46.72 -2.66 11.23
C GLY A 274 46.83 -1.16 11.52
N GLU A 275 48.02 -0.58 11.38
CA GLU A 275 48.27 0.86 11.53
C GLU A 275 47.46 1.68 10.51
N SER A 276 47.43 1.25 9.24
CA SER A 276 46.67 1.94 8.18
C SER A 276 45.16 1.88 8.41
N LEU A 277 44.64 0.74 8.88
CA LEU A 277 43.22 0.58 9.21
C LEU A 277 42.83 1.38 10.46
N LEU A 278 43.69 1.45 11.47
CA LEU A 278 43.47 2.31 12.65
C LEU A 278 43.46 3.79 12.26
N ALA A 279 44.38 4.23 11.40
CA ALA A 279 44.39 5.59 10.89
C ALA A 279 43.11 5.93 10.10
N MET A 280 42.63 4.99 9.27
CA MET A 280 41.36 5.12 8.56
C MET A 280 40.17 5.20 9.54
N TYR A 281 40.10 4.32 10.53
CA TYR A 281 39.02 4.34 11.53
C TYR A 281 38.99 5.66 12.32
N SER A 282 40.16 6.12 12.77
CA SER A 282 40.29 7.42 13.44
C SER A 282 39.82 8.55 12.55
N HIS A 283 40.22 8.58 11.27
CA HIS A 283 39.76 9.58 10.31
C HIS A 283 38.23 9.57 10.15
N LEU A 284 37.63 8.40 9.93
CA LEU A 284 36.18 8.27 9.73
C LEU A 284 35.35 8.68 10.94
N THR A 285 35.89 8.50 12.16
CA THR A 285 35.19 8.82 13.41
C THR A 285 35.41 10.26 13.90
N THR A 286 36.48 10.92 13.43
CA THR A 286 36.88 12.27 13.90
C THR A 286 36.80 13.37 12.85
N CYS A 287 36.59 13.05 11.57
CA CYS A 287 36.48 14.07 10.51
C CYS A 287 35.27 15.01 10.70
N GLU A 288 35.42 16.25 10.22
CA GLU A 288 34.32 17.22 10.16
C GLU A 288 33.26 16.78 9.13
N PRO A 289 31.98 17.14 9.31
CA PRO A 289 30.92 16.76 8.38
C PRO A 289 31.15 17.32 6.96
N PRO A 290 30.78 16.56 5.90
CA PRO A 290 30.09 15.27 5.92
C PRO A 290 31.05 14.09 6.14
N ARG A 291 30.76 13.27 7.15
CA ARG A 291 31.54 12.06 7.47
C ARG A 291 31.18 10.93 6.52
N PRO A 292 32.15 10.22 5.92
CA PRO A 292 31.86 9.01 5.15
C PRO A 292 31.27 7.92 6.06
N SER A 293 30.35 7.11 5.52
CA SER A 293 29.80 5.96 6.25
C SER A 293 30.88 4.94 6.59
N LEU A 294 30.86 4.40 7.81
CA LEU A 294 31.73 3.27 8.21
C LEU A 294 31.50 2.01 7.36
N GLY A 295 30.34 1.89 6.72
CA GLY A 295 30.03 0.79 5.79
C GLY A 295 30.52 1.03 4.36
N LYS A 296 31.20 2.15 4.09
CA LYS A 296 31.72 2.46 2.75
C LYS A 296 32.94 1.60 2.44
N ARG A 297 33.01 1.10 1.20
CA ARG A 297 34.11 0.24 0.75
C ARG A 297 35.42 1.04 0.69
N ILE A 298 36.51 0.38 1.03
CA ILE A 298 37.88 0.88 0.86
C ILE A 298 38.49 0.15 -0.32
N ASP A 299 38.92 0.90 -1.33
CA ASP A 299 39.61 0.38 -2.48
C ASP A 299 41.08 0.12 -2.17
N LEU A 300 41.49 -1.15 -2.33
CA LEU A 300 42.84 -1.65 -2.13
C LEU A 300 43.46 -2.14 -3.46
N SER A 301 42.91 -1.75 -4.61
CA SER A 301 43.42 -2.11 -5.93
C SER A 301 44.93 -1.89 -6.08
N ASP A 302 45.44 -0.82 -5.46
CA ASP A 302 46.83 -0.38 -5.56
C ASP A 302 47.81 -1.33 -4.84
N TYR A 303 47.29 -2.27 -4.04
CA TYR A 303 48.05 -3.28 -3.29
C TYR A 303 47.91 -4.69 -3.87
N GLN A 304 47.22 -4.85 -5.00
CA GLN A 304 47.13 -6.14 -5.68
C GLN A 304 48.46 -6.49 -6.34
N ASP A 305 48.84 -7.76 -6.26
CA ASP A 305 50.00 -8.29 -6.97
C ASP A 305 49.69 -8.37 -8.48
N PRO A 306 50.43 -7.66 -9.36
CA PRO A 306 50.19 -7.69 -10.81
C PRO A 306 50.29 -9.10 -11.41
N SER A 307 51.02 -10.02 -10.77
CA SER A 307 51.21 -11.38 -11.25
C SER A 307 49.99 -12.30 -11.00
N GLN A 308 49.07 -11.93 -10.11
CA GLN A 308 47.87 -12.72 -9.80
C GLN A 308 46.69 -12.45 -10.76
N LEU A 309 46.72 -11.35 -11.52
CA LEU A 309 45.68 -11.01 -12.51
C LEU A 309 45.62 -12.01 -13.67
N LEU A 310 46.71 -12.71 -13.98
CA LEU A 310 46.77 -13.73 -15.03
C LEU A 310 46.09 -15.06 -14.62
N ALA A 311 45.86 -15.29 -13.32
CA ALA A 311 45.28 -16.54 -12.81
C ALA A 311 43.79 -16.45 -12.45
N SER A 312 43.22 -15.24 -12.32
CA SER A 312 41.88 -15.04 -11.74
C SER A 312 40.73 -14.92 -12.76
N SER A 313 40.95 -15.36 -14.02
CA SER A 313 39.87 -15.47 -15.02
C SER A 313 39.13 -16.82 -14.97
N VAL A 314 38.92 -17.38 -13.78
CA VAL A 314 37.99 -18.50 -13.59
C VAL A 314 36.89 -18.05 -12.65
N VAL A 315 35.69 -17.91 -13.22
CA VAL A 315 34.44 -17.63 -12.52
C VAL A 315 34.21 -18.72 -11.47
N VAL A 316 34.40 -18.40 -10.19
CA VAL A 316 33.96 -19.27 -9.09
C VAL A 316 32.52 -18.93 -8.76
N THR A 317 31.61 -19.79 -9.18
CA THR A 317 30.21 -19.83 -8.72
C THR A 317 30.15 -20.20 -7.22
N PRO A 318 29.23 -19.65 -6.43
CA PRO A 318 29.13 -19.99 -5.01
C PRO A 318 28.54 -21.40 -4.85
N VAL A 319 29.32 -22.32 -4.28
CA VAL A 319 28.87 -23.70 -4.00
C VAL A 319 28.23 -23.75 -2.60
N SER A 320 26.97 -24.16 -2.57
CA SER A 320 26.18 -24.45 -1.38
C SER A 320 26.79 -25.56 -0.53
N VAL A 321 26.83 -25.35 0.78
CA VAL A 321 27.30 -26.34 1.77
C VAL A 321 26.14 -27.24 2.18
N VAL A 322 26.05 -28.45 1.60
CA VAL A 322 25.35 -29.60 2.21
C VAL A 322 26.02 -30.93 1.80
N GLN A 323 26.71 -31.54 2.79
CA GLN A 323 27.04 -32.98 2.99
C GLN A 323 28.04 -33.72 2.06
N PRO A 324 28.51 -34.93 2.42
CA PRO A 324 29.10 -35.40 3.70
C PRO A 324 30.51 -36.03 3.47
N SER A 325 31.34 -36.13 4.51
CA SER A 325 32.69 -36.71 4.44
C SER A 325 32.69 -38.25 4.45
N PRO A 326 33.60 -38.92 3.71
CA PRO A 326 33.71 -40.38 3.72
C PRO A 326 34.58 -40.86 4.89
N ILE A 327 34.19 -42.04 5.38
CA ILE A 327 34.78 -42.81 6.48
C ILE A 327 36.16 -43.33 6.07
N CYS A 328 37.15 -43.20 6.95
CA CYS A 328 38.39 -43.98 6.91
C CYS A 328 38.60 -44.67 8.27
N THR A 329 38.88 -45.97 8.23
CA THR A 329 38.91 -46.90 9.36
C THR A 329 40.32 -47.07 9.95
N ASN A 330 40.37 -46.96 11.29
CA ASN A 330 41.23 -47.65 12.28
C ASN A 330 42.70 -47.21 12.49
N PRO A 331 43.34 -47.50 13.66
CA PRO A 331 42.83 -48.09 14.91
C PRO A 331 43.07 -47.27 16.20
N THR A 332 42.40 -47.73 17.24
CA THR A 332 42.29 -47.27 18.63
C THR A 332 43.63 -47.15 19.38
N VAL A 333 43.93 -45.98 19.94
CA VAL A 333 44.71 -45.83 21.18
C VAL A 333 44.11 -44.67 22.00
N ALA A 334 43.72 -44.97 23.23
CA ALA A 334 43.11 -44.05 24.18
C ALA A 334 44.17 -43.19 24.88
N VAL A 335 44.01 -41.87 24.87
CA VAL A 335 44.58 -40.97 25.89
C VAL A 335 43.63 -39.78 26.10
N ALA A 336 43.43 -39.45 27.37
CA ALA A 336 42.40 -38.60 27.95
C ALA A 336 42.45 -37.10 27.57
N GLU A 337 41.28 -36.47 27.60
CA GLU A 337 41.05 -35.01 27.55
C GLU A 337 41.67 -34.26 28.76
N PRO A 338 41.88 -32.96 28.59
CA PRO A 338 41.46 -32.01 29.61
C PRO A 338 40.41 -31.03 29.07
N VAL A 339 39.28 -31.02 29.76
CA VAL A 339 38.14 -30.12 29.65
C VAL A 339 38.56 -28.69 30.03
N LEU A 340 38.28 -27.71 29.16
CA LEU A 340 38.14 -26.31 29.57
C LEU A 340 36.84 -25.72 29.03
N SER A 341 35.97 -25.41 29.99
CA SER A 341 34.62 -24.89 29.86
C SER A 341 34.61 -23.44 29.38
N TYR A 342 33.81 -23.11 28.37
CA TYR A 342 33.38 -21.74 28.11
C TYR A 342 31.86 -21.65 28.18
N THR A 343 31.40 -20.77 29.07
CA THR A 343 30.01 -20.39 29.32
C THR A 343 29.45 -19.57 28.17
N SER A 344 28.25 -19.91 27.69
CA SER A 344 27.52 -19.12 26.69
C SER A 344 26.86 -17.90 27.33
N VAL A 345 27.13 -16.70 26.82
CA VAL A 345 26.38 -15.49 27.20
C VAL A 345 25.17 -15.35 26.27
N THR A 346 24.01 -15.21 26.89
CA THR A 346 22.69 -14.99 26.30
C THR A 346 22.64 -13.67 25.52
N ALA A 347 22.26 -13.73 24.24
CA ALA A 347 21.93 -12.55 23.47
C ALA A 347 20.50 -12.10 23.78
N ALA A 348 20.37 -10.87 24.29
CA ALA A 348 19.12 -10.18 24.53
C ALA A 348 18.38 -9.93 23.21
N SER A 349 17.11 -10.32 23.17
CA SER A 349 16.17 -10.06 22.09
C SER A 349 15.65 -8.61 22.15
N PHE A 350 15.76 -7.89 21.03
CA PHE A 350 15.06 -6.62 20.81
C PHE A 350 13.68 -6.90 20.17
N PRO A 351 12.62 -6.16 20.54
CA PRO A 351 11.27 -6.41 20.04
C PRO A 351 11.08 -5.85 18.62
N LEU A 352 10.69 -6.71 17.67
CA LEU A 352 10.23 -6.27 16.35
C LEU A 352 8.75 -5.85 16.39
N HIS A 353 8.47 -4.83 15.60
CA HIS A 353 7.20 -4.17 15.35
C HIS A 353 6.05 -5.12 14.92
N SER A 354 4.85 -4.74 15.35
CA SER A 354 3.46 -5.06 14.92
C SER A 354 3.19 -6.16 13.87
N PRO A 355 2.24 -7.09 14.11
CA PRO A 355 1.93 -8.19 13.19
C PRO A 355 1.05 -7.77 12.00
N SER A 356 1.49 -8.18 10.80
CA SER A 356 0.72 -8.17 9.55
C SER A 356 -0.17 -9.41 9.43
N LEU A 357 -1.48 -9.22 9.22
CA LEU A 357 -2.51 -10.03 8.52
C LEU A 357 -2.40 -11.57 8.37
N LEU A 358 -1.65 -12.28 9.22
CA LEU A 358 -1.49 -13.74 9.19
C LEU A 358 -2.16 -14.46 10.37
N ASP A 359 -3.20 -13.89 10.99
CA ASP A 359 -3.98 -14.59 12.02
C ASP A 359 -5.42 -14.87 11.57
N THR A 360 -5.67 -16.13 11.21
CA THR A 360 -7.00 -16.74 11.25
C THR A 360 -6.91 -17.98 12.12
N GLY A 361 -7.21 -17.82 13.41
CA GLY A 361 -7.43 -18.92 14.35
C GLY A 361 -8.88 -19.38 14.33
N THR A 362 -9.14 -20.57 13.79
CA THR A 362 -10.36 -21.35 14.06
C THR A 362 -10.36 -21.86 15.51
N PRO A 363 -11.45 -21.73 16.28
CA PRO A 363 -11.50 -22.30 17.62
C PRO A 363 -11.90 -23.78 17.53
N MET A 364 -10.98 -24.65 17.92
CA MET A 364 -11.25 -26.06 18.19
C MET A 364 -11.62 -26.14 19.69
N GLY A 365 -12.83 -26.64 19.96
CA GLY A 365 -13.37 -26.70 21.31
C GLY A 365 -12.71 -27.77 22.16
N ASP A 366 -12.73 -27.56 23.48
CA ASP A 366 -12.60 -28.64 24.43
C ASP A 366 -13.51 -28.45 25.65
N VAL A 367 -13.96 -29.62 26.11
CA VAL A 367 -15.00 -29.91 27.08
C VAL A 367 -14.52 -29.67 28.52
N SER A 368 -15.34 -29.02 29.35
CA SER A 368 -15.46 -29.39 30.78
C SER A 368 -16.72 -28.83 31.42
N GLY A 369 -17.44 -29.68 32.14
CA GLY A 369 -18.78 -29.44 32.71
C GLY A 369 -18.80 -28.67 34.02
N GLY A 370 -20.00 -28.24 34.43
CA GLY A 370 -20.24 -27.64 35.74
C GLY A 370 -21.57 -26.89 35.86
N ASP A 371 -22.59 -27.65 36.22
CA ASP A 371 -23.99 -27.32 36.56
C ASP A 371 -24.25 -26.04 37.40
N LYS A 372 -25.30 -25.27 37.06
CA LYS A 372 -26.41 -24.87 37.96
C LYS A 372 -27.44 -23.90 37.30
N SER A 373 -28.64 -24.44 37.09
CA SER A 373 -29.98 -23.90 37.46
C SER A 373 -30.53 -22.55 36.92
N LYS A 374 -31.72 -22.71 36.27
CA LYS A 374 -32.98 -21.92 36.34
C LYS A 374 -33.11 -20.56 35.60
N LYS A 375 -33.86 -20.56 34.48
CA LYS A 375 -35.30 -20.16 34.38
C LYS A 375 -35.79 -20.20 32.92
N GLY A 376 -37.02 -20.68 32.69
CA GLY A 376 -37.73 -20.64 31.40
C GLY A 376 -38.06 -19.20 30.97
N VAL A 377 -38.55 -18.93 29.74
CA VAL A 377 -39.81 -19.43 29.16
C VAL A 377 -39.81 -19.29 27.62
N LYS A 378 -40.61 -20.19 27.03
CA LYS A 378 -40.97 -20.53 25.64
C LYS A 378 -41.44 -19.42 24.66
N ARG A 379 -41.15 -19.70 23.37
CA ARG A 379 -41.94 -19.51 22.12
C ARG A 379 -42.06 -18.07 21.60
N LYS A 380 -41.98 -17.79 20.28
CA LYS A 380 -42.73 -18.41 19.18
C LYS A 380 -42.06 -18.21 17.81
N LYS A 381 -42.04 -19.29 17.03
CA LYS A 381 -41.76 -19.38 15.58
C LYS A 381 -43.02 -19.04 14.81
N THR A 382 -42.93 -18.26 13.73
CA THR A 382 -43.95 -18.20 12.67
C THR A 382 -43.27 -18.14 11.31
N VAL A 383 -43.70 -19.07 10.46
CA VAL A 383 -43.42 -19.27 9.04
C VAL A 383 -44.77 -19.11 8.32
N GLU A 384 -44.70 -18.83 7.01
CA GLU A 384 -45.76 -18.72 5.96
C GLU A 384 -46.39 -17.36 5.75
N GLU A 385 -46.86 -16.98 4.56
CA GLU A 385 -46.58 -17.21 3.13
C GLU A 385 -47.52 -16.22 2.40
N SER A 386 -47.19 -15.84 1.17
CA SER A 386 -48.12 -15.35 0.13
C SER A 386 -48.37 -13.83 0.02
N GLY A 387 -48.30 -13.33 -1.23
CA GLY A 387 -48.80 -12.00 -1.60
C GLY A 387 -48.07 -11.32 -2.77
N GLU A 388 -48.43 -11.71 -3.99
CA GLU A 388 -48.00 -11.15 -5.27
C GLU A 388 -48.54 -9.71 -5.53
N THR A 389 -47.97 -9.03 -6.54
CA THR A 389 -48.31 -7.71 -7.15
C THR A 389 -47.58 -6.49 -6.52
N ALA A 390 -47.02 -5.52 -7.24
CA ALA A 390 -47.30 -5.00 -8.57
C ALA A 390 -46.06 -4.34 -9.22
N LYS A 391 -45.94 -4.55 -10.55
CA LYS A 391 -45.07 -3.81 -11.47
C LYS A 391 -45.33 -2.29 -11.37
N ARG A 392 -44.28 -1.48 -11.16
CA ARG A 392 -44.28 -0.07 -11.59
C ARG A 392 -43.25 0.16 -12.69
N ARG A 393 -43.75 0.81 -13.73
CA ARG A 393 -43.25 0.85 -15.10
C ARG A 393 -42.10 1.84 -15.24
N SER A 394 -41.12 1.45 -16.05
CA SER A 394 -40.10 2.31 -16.62
C SER A 394 -40.70 3.28 -17.63
N ALA A 395 -40.46 4.58 -17.45
CA ALA A 395 -40.77 5.61 -18.44
C ALA A 395 -39.61 5.70 -19.45
N ARG A 396 -39.83 5.16 -20.64
CA ARG A 396 -38.93 5.25 -21.80
C ARG A 396 -39.32 6.51 -22.60
N VAL A 397 -38.57 7.60 -22.44
CA VAL A 397 -38.71 8.79 -23.30
C VAL A 397 -37.95 8.53 -24.61
N ARG A 398 -38.69 8.28 -25.70
CA ARG A 398 -38.15 8.33 -27.07
C ARG A 398 -38.17 9.78 -27.54
N ASN A 399 -37.01 10.31 -27.92
CA ASN A 399 -36.92 11.61 -28.58
C ASN A 399 -36.77 11.40 -30.10
N THR A 400 -37.76 11.83 -30.87
CA THR A 400 -37.81 11.72 -32.33
C THR A 400 -37.25 12.97 -33.00
N LYS A 401 -36.05 12.82 -33.58
CA LYS A 401 -35.59 13.25 -34.92
C LYS A 401 -36.08 14.61 -35.48
N CYS A 402 -35.11 15.47 -35.86
CA CYS A 402 -35.26 16.28 -37.07
C CYS A 402 -33.93 16.39 -37.84
N LYS A 403 -33.93 15.86 -39.06
CA LYS A 403 -32.78 15.70 -39.98
C LYS A 403 -32.84 16.82 -41.02
N LYS A 404 -31.89 17.77 -40.97
CA LYS A 404 -31.80 18.91 -41.91
C LYS A 404 -31.24 18.42 -43.27
N LYS A 405 -32.06 18.51 -44.34
CA LYS A 405 -31.66 18.25 -45.73
C LYS A 405 -30.76 19.39 -46.24
N LYS A 406 -29.59 19.04 -46.80
CA LYS A 406 -28.80 19.91 -47.71
C LYS A 406 -29.45 19.88 -49.10
N LYS A 407 -29.73 21.06 -49.67
CA LYS A 407 -29.97 21.25 -51.12
C LYS A 407 -28.64 21.65 -51.76
N LYS A 408 -28.17 20.86 -52.72
CA LYS A 408 -27.27 21.28 -53.80
C LYS A 408 -28.16 21.44 -55.04
N LYS A 409 -28.12 22.62 -55.65
CA LYS A 409 -28.11 22.84 -57.09
C LYS A 409 -27.41 24.16 -57.32
#